data_AF-A0AAW9IYW5-F1
#
_entry.id   AF-A0AAW9IYW5-F1
#
_cell.length_a   1.000
_cell.length_b   1.000
_cell.length_c   1.000
_cell.angle_alpha   90.00
_cell.angle_beta   90.00
_cell.angle_gamma   90.00
#
_symmetry.space_group_name_H-M   'P 1'
#
loop_
_entity.id
_entity.type
_entity.pdbx_description
1 polymer ?
#
loop_
_entity_poly.entity_id
_entity_poly.type
_entity_poly.pdbx_seq_one_letter_code
_entity_poly.pdbx_strand_id
1 'polypeptide(L)'
;SVLRSTDDYLNLDNYRNSRYYIDSVTALRNYNSSYDELVIFAGACQSCYECMLDAGANFASSPNRVLIHCLDPVFVCEKIAYTRIDKVVSIIEVIDNTITGIKGVGGLQTRGKYREGYPRSPYI
;
A
#
# COMPACT_ATOMS: atom_id res chain seq x y z
N SER A 1 -8.91 -9.03 -9.02
CA SER A 1 -9.98 -9.98 -8.71
C SER A 1 -9.55 -11.39 -9.04
N VAL A 2 -10.01 -12.32 -8.22
CA VAL A 2 -9.76 -13.76 -8.36
C VAL A 2 -10.62 -14.30 -9.51
N LEU A 3 -10.03 -15.08 -10.41
CA LEU A 3 -10.68 -15.60 -11.61
C LEU A 3 -11.35 -16.96 -11.39
N ARG A 4 -10.82 -17.78 -10.47
CA ARG A 4 -11.29 -19.14 -10.18
C ARG A 4 -11.17 -19.45 -8.69
N SER A 5 -12.10 -20.25 -8.16
CA SER A 5 -11.93 -20.85 -6.84
C SER A 5 -10.72 -21.79 -6.90
N THR A 6 -9.72 -21.55 -6.06
CA THR A 6 -8.44 -22.25 -6.08
C THR A 6 -7.91 -22.36 -4.66
N ASP A 7 -7.19 -23.43 -4.38
CA ASP A 7 -6.45 -23.59 -3.13
C ASP A 7 -5.05 -22.94 -3.23
N ASP A 8 -4.60 -22.61 -4.44
CA ASP A 8 -3.31 -21.97 -4.71
C ASP A 8 -3.48 -20.45 -4.91
N TYR A 9 -3.52 -19.73 -3.79
CA TYR A 9 -3.66 -18.28 -3.76
C TYR A 9 -2.39 -17.52 -4.15
N LEU A 10 -1.24 -18.19 -4.27
CA LEU A 10 0.03 -17.58 -4.68
C LEU A 10 0.22 -17.63 -6.19
N ASN A 11 -0.50 -18.50 -6.90
CA ASN A 11 -0.47 -18.52 -8.35
C ASN A 11 -1.13 -17.26 -8.96
N LEU A 12 -0.31 -16.44 -9.62
CA LEU A 12 -0.73 -15.19 -10.26
C LEU A 12 -1.72 -15.39 -11.42
N ASP A 13 -1.75 -16.55 -12.07
CA ASP A 13 -2.70 -16.85 -13.15
C ASP A 13 -4.14 -16.92 -12.63
N ASN A 14 -4.33 -17.06 -11.31
CA ASN A 14 -5.64 -17.01 -10.68
C ASN A 14 -6.17 -15.58 -10.50
N TYR A 15 -5.41 -14.55 -10.88
CA TYR A 15 -5.77 -13.14 -10.69
C TYR A 15 -5.76 -12.39 -12.01
N ARG A 16 -6.81 -11.61 -12.25
CA ARG A 16 -6.97 -10.88 -13.52
C ARG A 16 -5.87 -9.85 -13.76
N ASN A 17 -5.49 -9.13 -12.71
CA ASN A 17 -4.66 -7.92 -12.84
C ASN A 17 -3.41 -7.93 -11.95
N SER A 18 -3.23 -8.92 -11.06
CA SER A 18 -2.14 -8.88 -10.08
C SER A 18 -0.76 -8.90 -10.73
N ARG A 19 -0.60 -9.58 -11.88
CA ARG A 19 0.63 -9.54 -12.67
C ARG A 19 1.02 -8.10 -13.07
N TYR A 20 0.08 -7.33 -13.60
CA TYR A 20 0.35 -5.94 -14.00
C TYR A 20 0.67 -5.02 -12.83
N TYR A 21 0.04 -5.25 -11.67
CA TYR A 21 0.38 -4.51 -10.45
C TYR A 21 1.82 -4.82 -10.02
N ILE A 22 2.21 -6.09 -10.00
CA ILE A 22 3.57 -6.52 -9.67
C ILE A 22 4.59 -5.91 -10.63
N ASP A 23 4.36 -6.01 -11.94
CA ASP A 23 5.26 -5.43 -12.95
C ASP A 23 5.46 -3.92 -12.73
N SER A 24 4.38 -3.21 -12.37
CA SER A 24 4.43 -1.78 -12.04
C SER A 24 5.23 -1.50 -10.77
N VAL A 25 5.03 -2.30 -9.72
CA VAL A 25 5.79 -2.18 -8.46
C VAL A 25 7.27 -2.44 -8.71
N THR A 26 7.61 -3.50 -9.45
CA THR A 26 9.00 -3.83 -9.80
C THR A 26 9.66 -2.72 -10.62
N ALA A 27 8.96 -2.15 -11.62
CA ALA A 27 9.47 -1.03 -12.38
C ALA A 27 9.74 0.21 -11.50
N LEU A 28 8.83 0.52 -10.58
CA LEU A 28 9.00 1.60 -9.60
C LEU A 28 10.17 1.35 -8.64
N ARG A 29 10.39 0.10 -8.24
CA ARG A 29 11.53 -0.28 -7.38
C ARG A 29 12.87 -0.27 -8.10
N ASN A 30 12.87 -0.53 -9.41
CA ASN A 30 14.05 -0.33 -10.24
C ASN A 30 14.39 1.16 -10.40
N TYR A 31 13.37 2.04 -10.41
CA TYR A 31 13.58 3.49 -10.41
C TYR A 31 14.04 4.03 -9.05
N ASN A 32 13.36 3.65 -7.97
CA ASN A 32 13.75 3.97 -6.60
C ASN A 32 13.52 2.76 -5.69
N SER A 33 14.63 2.14 -5.29
CA SER A 33 14.66 0.95 -4.45
C SER A 33 14.39 1.25 -2.97
N SER A 34 14.42 2.52 -2.55
CA SER A 34 14.20 2.92 -1.16
C SER A 34 12.71 2.92 -0.80
N TYR A 35 12.34 2.06 0.14
CA TYR A 35 10.99 1.99 0.72
C TYR A 35 10.63 3.26 1.52
N ASP A 36 11.64 3.93 2.06
CA ASP A 36 11.50 5.15 2.86
C ASP A 36 11.48 6.42 2.01
N GLU A 37 11.81 6.35 0.71
CA GLU A 37 11.68 7.49 -0.22
C GLU A 37 10.44 7.35 -1.09
N LEU A 38 10.24 6.19 -1.71
CA LEU A 38 9.08 5.88 -2.53
C LEU A 38 8.15 4.92 -1.80
N VAL A 39 7.01 5.43 -1.35
CA VAL A 39 5.97 4.62 -0.71
C VAL A 39 4.97 4.17 -1.75
N ILE A 40 4.76 2.85 -1.85
CA ILE A 40 3.91 2.24 -2.85
C ILE A 40 2.74 1.53 -2.16
N PHE A 41 1.52 1.95 -2.50
CA PHE A 41 0.31 1.17 -2.25
C PHE A 41 -0.07 0.43 -3.54
N ALA A 42 -0.27 -0.89 -3.47
CA ALA A 42 -0.56 -1.71 -4.62
C ALA A 42 -1.84 -2.55 -4.48
N GLY A 43 -2.48 -2.79 -5.63
CA GLY A 43 -3.58 -3.73 -5.76
C GLY A 43 -4.97 -3.11 -5.79
N ALA A 44 -5.96 -4.01 -5.78
CA ALA A 44 -7.38 -3.69 -5.77
C ALA A 44 -8.16 -4.83 -5.06
N CYS A 45 -9.48 -4.83 -5.21
CA CYS A 45 -10.35 -5.91 -4.75
C CYS A 45 -9.85 -7.30 -5.19
N GLN A 46 -9.69 -8.18 -4.20
CA GLN A 46 -9.25 -9.58 -4.38
C GLN A 46 -7.99 -9.69 -5.25
N SER A 47 -6.98 -8.90 -4.92
CA SER A 47 -5.65 -8.98 -5.53
C SER A 47 -4.75 -9.90 -4.71
N CYS A 48 -3.70 -10.43 -5.35
CA CYS A 48 -2.71 -11.26 -4.67
C CYS A 48 -1.83 -10.40 -3.75
N TYR A 49 -2.24 -10.30 -2.48
CA TYR A 49 -1.62 -9.43 -1.48
C TYR A 49 -0.12 -9.74 -1.27
N GLU A 50 0.20 -11.01 -1.09
CA GLU A 50 1.53 -11.52 -0.74
C GLU A 50 2.51 -11.22 -1.87
N CYS A 51 2.16 -11.56 -3.11
CA CYS A 51 3.03 -11.30 -4.25
C CYS A 51 3.29 -9.81 -4.50
N MET A 52 2.37 -8.92 -4.12
CA MET A 52 2.60 -7.47 -4.24
C MET A 52 3.57 -6.96 -3.17
N LEU A 53 3.51 -7.49 -1.95
CA LEU A 53 4.50 -7.19 -0.91
C LEU A 53 5.88 -7.73 -1.29
N ASP A 54 5.93 -8.97 -1.78
CA ASP A 54 7.18 -9.60 -2.24
C ASP A 54 7.82 -8.85 -3.42
N ALA A 55 6.99 -8.29 -4.31
CA ALA A 55 7.45 -7.40 -5.39
C ALA A 55 8.01 -6.06 -4.89
N GLY A 56 7.70 -5.70 -3.65
CA GLY A 56 8.25 -4.55 -2.96
C GLY A 56 7.29 -3.40 -2.67
N ALA A 57 5.97 -3.64 -2.67
CA ALA A 57 5.01 -2.66 -2.21
C ALA A 57 5.17 -2.41 -0.70
N ASN A 58 4.92 -1.17 -0.25
CA ASN A 58 4.84 -0.88 1.19
C ASN A 58 3.50 -1.36 1.76
N PHE A 59 2.43 -1.13 1.01
CA PHE A 59 1.08 -1.53 1.37
C PHE A 59 0.45 -2.27 0.21
N ALA A 60 -0.35 -3.26 0.52
CA ALA A 60 -1.09 -4.03 -0.45
C ALA A 60 -2.53 -4.22 0.01
N SER A 61 -3.43 -4.34 -0.96
CA SER A 61 -4.83 -4.58 -0.69
C SER A 61 -5.19 -6.06 -0.69
N SER A 62 -6.29 -6.34 0.00
CA SER A 62 -7.01 -7.60 0.04
C SER A 62 -6.22 -8.81 0.58
N PRO A 63 -5.62 -8.75 1.80
CA PRO A 63 -5.04 -9.94 2.44
C PRO A 63 -6.00 -11.13 2.40
N ASN A 64 -7.26 -10.91 2.76
CA ASN A 64 -8.29 -11.96 2.81
C ASN A 64 -9.06 -12.13 1.48
N ARG A 65 -8.55 -11.59 0.37
CA ARG A 65 -9.21 -11.65 -0.95
C ARG A 65 -10.65 -11.12 -0.95
N VAL A 66 -10.91 -10.08 -0.16
CA VAL A 66 -12.20 -9.37 -0.06
C VAL A 66 -12.29 -8.17 -1.01
N LEU A 67 -13.51 -7.69 -1.21
CA LEU A 67 -13.74 -6.38 -1.82
C LEU A 67 -13.33 -5.30 -0.83
N ILE A 68 -12.42 -4.41 -1.23
CA ILE A 68 -11.97 -3.28 -0.42
C ILE A 68 -12.80 -2.05 -0.76
N HIS A 69 -12.93 -1.14 0.19
CA HIS A 69 -13.58 0.13 -0.06
C HIS A 69 -12.66 1.03 -0.90
N CYS A 70 -13.23 1.82 -1.81
CA CYS A 70 -12.47 2.70 -2.70
C CYS A 70 -11.67 3.79 -1.95
N LEU A 71 -12.07 4.12 -0.73
CA LEU A 71 -11.39 5.10 0.13
C LEU A 71 -10.27 4.48 0.98
N ASP A 72 -10.18 3.16 1.11
CA ASP A 72 -9.13 2.55 1.95
C ASP A 72 -7.72 2.94 1.50
N PRO A 73 -7.37 2.92 0.20
CA PRO A 73 -6.07 3.40 -0.25
C PRO A 73 -5.85 4.89 0.04
N VAL A 74 -6.91 5.69 0.01
CA VAL A 74 -6.85 7.14 0.26
C VAL A 74 -6.48 7.42 1.71
N PHE A 75 -7.12 6.76 2.67
CA PHE A 75 -6.83 6.91 4.10
C PHE A 75 -5.40 6.49 4.46
N VAL A 76 -4.90 5.41 3.83
CA VAL A 76 -3.51 4.97 4.00
C VAL A 76 -2.54 6.05 3.54
N CYS A 77 -2.74 6.55 2.31
CA CYS A 77 -1.88 7.59 1.74
C CYS A 77 -1.94 8.89 2.54
N GLU A 78 -3.13 9.31 2.98
CA GLU A 78 -3.33 10.51 3.80
C GLU A 78 -2.54 10.42 5.10
N LYS A 79 -2.69 9.33 5.86
CA LYS A 79 -2.00 9.14 7.14
C LYS A 79 -0.48 9.18 6.97
N ILE A 80 0.06 8.60 5.90
CA ILE A 80 1.49 8.62 5.60
C ILE A 80 1.95 10.03 5.20
N ALA A 81 1.16 10.71 4.36
CA ALA A 81 1.47 12.05 3.86
C ALA A 81 1.52 13.10 4.99
N TYR A 82 0.63 12.99 5.99
CA TYR A 82 0.57 13.92 7.12
C TYR A 82 1.37 13.48 8.35
N THR A 83 1.96 12.29 8.35
CA THR A 83 2.92 11.90 9.40
C THR A 83 4.29 12.50 9.09
N ARG A 84 4.97 13.05 10.10
CA ARG A 84 6.32 13.61 9.95
C ARG A 84 7.32 12.56 9.45
N ILE A 85 8.29 12.98 8.64
CA ILE A 85 9.29 12.10 8.04
C ILE A 85 10.19 11.38 9.06
N ASP A 86 10.40 11.97 10.24
CA ASP A 86 11.18 11.38 11.34
C ASP A 86 10.38 10.32 12.12
N LYS A 87 9.08 10.20 11.88
CA LYS A 87 8.18 9.28 12.58
C LYS A 87 7.82 8.09 11.72
N VAL A 88 7.78 6.92 12.37
CA VAL A 88 7.24 5.70 11.78
C VAL A 88 5.73 5.70 11.97
N VAL A 89 5.01 5.40 10.90
CA VAL A 89 3.56 5.31 10.93
C VAL A 89 3.15 3.97 11.54
N SER A 90 2.25 4.00 12.54
CA SER A 90 1.66 2.79 13.10
C SER A 90 0.76 2.11 12.06
N ILE A 91 1.12 0.90 11.63
CA ILE A 91 0.36 0.11 10.65
C ILE A 91 -1.04 -0.18 11.20
N ILE A 92 -1.14 -0.50 12.50
CA ILE A 92 -2.41 -0.81 13.16
C ILE A 92 -3.34 0.41 13.09
N GLU A 93 -2.84 1.61 13.44
CA GLU A 93 -3.65 2.83 13.32
C GLU A 93 -4.05 3.14 11.88
N VAL A 94 -3.15 2.93 10.91
CA VAL A 94 -3.46 3.14 9.49
C VAL A 94 -4.63 2.26 9.07
N ILE A 95 -4.55 0.97 9.40
CA ILE A 95 -5.55 -0.03 9.01
C ILE A 95 -6.87 0.21 9.76
N ASP A 96 -6.84 0.57 11.04
CA ASP A 96 -8.04 0.87 11.83
C ASP A 96 -8.80 2.10 11.31
N ASN A 97 -8.12 3.02 10.62
CA ASN A 97 -8.75 4.17 9.95
C ASN A 97 -9.37 3.80 8.60
N THR A 98 -9.06 2.62 8.03
CA THR A 98 -9.69 2.15 6.79
C THR A 98 -11.07 1.55 7.05
N ILE A 99 -11.95 1.57 6.06
CA ILE A 99 -13.33 1.08 6.18
C ILE A 99 -13.36 -0.45 6.20
N THR A 100 -12.54 -1.12 5.38
CA THR A 100 -12.49 -2.59 5.33
C THR A 100 -11.63 -3.18 6.45
N GLY A 101 -10.73 -2.38 7.04
CA GLY A 101 -9.82 -2.80 8.10
C GLY A 101 -8.83 -3.88 7.66
N ILE A 102 -8.40 -4.69 8.62
CA ILE A 102 -7.31 -5.68 8.46
C ILE A 102 -7.57 -6.75 7.40
N LYS A 103 -8.84 -7.02 7.08
CA LYS A 103 -9.20 -7.97 6.01
C LYS A 103 -8.91 -7.41 4.63
N GLY A 104 -8.91 -6.08 4.50
CA GLY A 104 -8.86 -5.37 3.24
C GLY A 104 -7.54 -4.69 2.95
N VAL A 105 -6.77 -4.29 3.95
CA VAL A 105 -5.46 -3.64 3.74
C VAL A 105 -4.45 -4.18 4.72
N GLY A 106 -3.22 -4.36 4.23
CA GLY A 106 -2.06 -4.63 5.06
C GLY A 106 -0.82 -3.97 4.48
N GLY A 107 0.31 -4.09 5.18
CA GLY A 107 1.56 -3.52 4.72
C GLY A 107 2.70 -3.69 5.70
N LEU A 108 3.80 -3.01 5.36
CA LEU A 108 5.06 -2.99 6.07
C LEU A 108 5.24 -1.67 6.82
N GLN A 109 6.14 -1.70 7.80
CA GLN A 109 6.48 -0.51 8.58
C GLN A 109 7.05 0.57 7.65
N THR A 110 6.45 1.76 7.66
CA THR A 110 6.75 2.85 6.72
C THR A 110 6.85 4.18 7.47
N ARG A 111 7.79 5.05 7.07
CA ARG A 111 7.94 6.40 7.62
C ARG A 111 6.97 7.40 6.98
N GLY A 112 6.64 8.44 7.73
CA GLY A 112 5.84 9.55 7.22
C GLY A 112 6.56 10.34 6.10
N LYS A 113 5.82 11.24 5.44
CA LYS A 113 6.36 12.08 4.35
C LYS A 113 6.23 13.57 4.59
N TYR A 114 5.56 13.99 5.65
CA TYR A 114 5.40 15.39 5.98
C TYR A 114 6.74 16.00 6.40
N ARG A 115 7.08 17.15 5.79
CA ARG A 115 8.26 17.95 6.13
C ARG A 115 7.81 19.32 6.59
N GLU A 116 8.19 19.67 7.81
CA GLU A 116 7.96 21.01 8.37
C GLU A 116 9.05 21.96 7.86
N GLY A 117 8.64 23.11 7.31
CA GLY A 117 9.53 24.20 6.94
C GLY A 117 9.58 25.24 8.05
N TYR A 118 10.77 25.73 8.39
CA TYR A 118 10.98 26.81 9.35
C TYR A 118 12.14 27.73 8.91
N PRO A 119 12.05 29.06 9.11
CA PRO A 119 10.88 29.81 9.60
C PRO A 119 9.81 29.99 8.52
N ARG A 120 8.56 30.24 8.93
CA ARG A 120 7.53 30.68 7.98
C ARG A 120 7.91 32.04 7.41
N SER A 121 7.88 32.16 6.09
CA SER A 121 8.08 33.44 5.42
C SER A 121 7.00 34.43 5.87
N PRO A 122 7.35 35.68 6.21
CA PRO A 122 6.36 36.72 6.53
C PRO A 122 5.56 37.17 5.28
N TYR A 123 5.94 36.69 4.09
CA TYR A 123 5.34 37.04 2.81
C TYR A 123 4.34 35.98 2.29
N ILE A 124 4.02 34.96 3.10
CA ILE A 124 3.02 33.91 2.82
C ILE A 124 2.09 33.78 4.03
#